data_AF-A0A833S4L0-F1
#
_entry.id   AF-A0A833S4L0-F1
#
_cell.length_a   1.000
_cell.length_b   1.000
_cell.length_c   1.000
_cell.angle_alpha   90.00
_cell.angle_beta   90.00
_cell.angle_gamma   90.00
#
_symmetry.space_group_name_H-M   'P 1'
#
loop_
_entity.id
_entity.type
_entity.pdbx_description
1 polymer ?
#
loop_
_entity_poly.entity_id
_entity_poly.type
_entity_poly.pdbx_seq_one_letter_code
_entity_poly.pdbx_strand_id
1 'polypeptide(L)'
;MKWWWEALLGLLWVQLCWVRAVKVEQRPSVLNLQEGANCTLRCNFSSTVRTLQWFQQNPGGSLISLFFIASGTKQNERLSSTVNSKELYSTLDITASQLEDAAIYLCAVEAQCSQAACSLCPNCSCLSPAPPWAGTCLHSSL
;
A
#
# COMPACT_ATOMS: atom_id res chain seq x y z
N MET A 1 -5.09 25.02 -37.65
CA MET A 1 -5.97 24.14 -36.84
C MET A 1 -5.42 22.72 -36.67
N LYS A 2 -5.00 22.01 -37.74
CA LYS A 2 -4.55 20.60 -37.67
C LYS A 2 -3.29 20.31 -36.82
N TRP A 3 -2.34 21.25 -36.77
CA TRP A 3 -1.09 21.11 -36.01
C TRP A 3 -1.25 21.13 -34.47
N TRP A 4 -2.34 21.74 -33.98
CA TRP A 4 -2.56 21.88 -32.53
C TRP A 4 -3.00 20.56 -31.90
N TRP A 5 -3.75 19.74 -32.64
CA TRP A 5 -4.18 18.41 -32.22
C TRP A 5 -3.00 17.43 -32.10
N GLU A 6 -2.08 17.44 -33.06
CA GLU A 6 -0.87 16.60 -33.03
C GLU A 6 0.08 17.00 -31.89
N ALA A 7 0.21 18.31 -31.64
CA ALA A 7 0.98 18.80 -30.50
C ALA A 7 0.34 18.44 -29.15
N LEU A 8 -0.98 18.52 -29.03
CA LEU A 8 -1.72 18.12 -27.83
C LEU A 8 -1.63 16.61 -27.58
N LEU A 9 -1.76 15.79 -28.62
CA LEU A 9 -1.50 14.36 -28.54
C LEU A 9 -0.07 14.09 -28.09
N GLY A 10 0.93 14.70 -28.74
CA GLY A 10 2.34 14.53 -28.39
C GLY A 10 2.64 14.87 -26.93
N LEU A 11 2.09 15.98 -26.42
CA LEU A 11 2.22 16.37 -25.01
C LEU A 11 1.51 15.38 -24.07
N LEU A 12 0.33 14.87 -24.44
CA LEU A 12 -0.41 13.87 -23.67
C LEU A 12 0.36 12.54 -23.57
N TRP A 13 0.99 12.10 -24.67
CA TRP A 13 1.84 10.90 -24.69
C TRP A 13 3.08 11.07 -23.80
N VAL A 14 3.72 12.24 -23.83
CA VAL A 14 4.89 12.53 -22.96
C VAL A 14 4.52 12.50 -21.48
N GLN A 15 3.35 13.00 -21.11
CA GLN A 15 2.85 12.94 -19.72
C GLN A 15 2.58 11.50 -19.26
N LEU A 16 2.02 10.65 -20.12
CA LEU A 16 1.74 9.24 -19.79
C LEU A 16 3.04 8.41 -19.59
N CYS A 17 4.13 8.77 -20.27
CA CYS A 17 5.41 8.08 -20.14
C CYS A 17 6.16 8.34 -18.82
N TRP A 18 5.76 9.31 -18.00
CA TRP A 18 6.44 9.63 -16.74
C TRP A 18 5.87 8.88 -15.52
N VAL A 19 4.77 8.15 -15.65
CA VAL A 19 4.22 7.43 -14.49
C VAL A 19 5.13 6.25 -14.12
N ARG A 20 5.89 6.40 -13.03
CA ARG A 20 6.66 5.30 -12.43
C ARG A 20 5.75 4.48 -11.53
N ALA A 21 5.49 3.24 -11.92
CA ALA A 21 4.76 2.29 -11.09
C ALA A 21 5.74 1.37 -10.33
N VAL A 22 5.49 1.16 -9.04
CA VAL A 22 6.18 0.13 -8.25
C VAL A 22 5.44 -1.18 -8.46
N LYS A 23 6.13 -2.21 -8.94
CA LYS A 23 5.55 -3.55 -9.07
C LYS A 23 5.59 -4.24 -7.71
N VAL A 24 4.47 -4.83 -7.31
CA VAL A 24 4.33 -5.64 -6.09
C VAL A 24 4.06 -7.09 -6.49
N GLU A 25 4.71 -8.03 -5.81
CA GLU A 25 4.49 -9.46 -5.97
C GLU A 25 4.26 -10.11 -4.61
N GLN A 26 3.11 -10.77 -4.44
CA GLN A 26 2.73 -11.45 -3.19
C GLN A 26 2.82 -12.97 -3.30
N ARG A 27 3.29 -13.62 -2.23
CA ARG A 27 3.39 -15.08 -2.13
C ARG A 27 3.07 -15.58 -0.72
N PRO A 28 2.51 -16.79 -0.57
CA PRO A 28 1.88 -17.58 -1.64
C PRO A 28 0.60 -16.90 -2.15
N SER A 29 0.17 -17.22 -3.38
CA SER A 29 -1.08 -16.67 -3.95
C SER A 29 -2.32 -17.24 -3.30
N VAL A 30 -2.27 -18.51 -2.91
CA VAL A 30 -3.31 -19.22 -2.17
C VAL A 30 -2.62 -20.04 -1.11
N LEU A 31 -3.16 -20.03 0.10
CA LEU A 31 -2.65 -20.79 1.23
C LEU A 31 -3.81 -21.52 1.90
N ASN A 32 -3.65 -22.82 2.09
CA ASN A 32 -4.55 -23.62 2.90
C ASN A 32 -3.76 -24.19 4.07
N LEU A 33 -4.25 -23.97 5.29
CA LEU A 33 -3.57 -24.34 6.51
C LEU A 33 -4.61 -24.75 7.56
N GLN A 34 -4.18 -25.56 8.52
CA GLN A 34 -5.03 -25.95 9.64
C GLN A 34 -5.00 -24.88 10.74
N GLU A 35 -6.12 -24.69 11.43
CA GLU A 35 -6.21 -23.84 12.61
C GLU A 35 -5.09 -24.17 13.62
N GLY A 36 -4.51 -23.14 14.22
CA GLY A 36 -3.36 -23.23 15.11
C GLY A 36 -2.00 -23.29 14.39
N ALA A 37 -1.96 -23.48 13.08
CA ALA A 37 -0.71 -23.40 12.32
C ALA A 37 -0.23 -21.95 12.19
N ASN A 38 1.07 -21.78 12.01
CA ASN A 38 1.70 -20.50 11.71
C ASN A 38 1.87 -20.36 10.20
N CYS A 39 1.73 -19.14 9.67
CA CYS A 39 2.05 -18.85 8.29
C CYS A 39 2.71 -17.50 8.09
N THR A 40 3.43 -17.39 6.98
CA THR A 40 4.09 -16.17 6.55
C THR A 40 3.66 -15.84 5.13
N LEU A 41 3.10 -14.65 4.94
CA LEU A 41 2.87 -14.04 3.65
C LEU A 41 4.03 -13.11 3.32
N ARG A 42 4.45 -13.07 2.08
CA ARG A 42 5.56 -12.25 1.60
C ARG A 42 5.10 -11.32 0.50
N CYS A 43 5.55 -10.07 0.56
CA CYS A 43 5.33 -9.03 -0.42
C CYS A 43 6.69 -8.52 -0.90
N ASN A 44 7.05 -8.79 -2.15
CA ASN A 44 8.26 -8.22 -2.76
C ASN A 44 7.87 -7.00 -3.61
N PHE A 45 8.77 -6.03 -3.71
CA PHE A 45 8.56 -4.82 -4.50
C PHE A 45 9.75 -4.52 -5.41
N SER A 46 9.51 -3.84 -6.54
CA SER A 46 10.54 -3.64 -7.58
C SER A 46 11.54 -2.52 -7.30
N SER A 47 11.29 -1.67 -6.31
CA SER A 47 12.11 -0.50 -5.99
C SER A 47 12.00 -0.15 -4.51
N THR A 48 12.93 0.62 -3.97
CA THR A 48 12.85 1.10 -2.59
C THR A 48 11.55 1.88 -2.38
N VAL A 49 10.84 1.55 -1.30
CA VAL A 49 9.56 2.17 -0.91
C VAL A 49 9.72 2.87 0.43
N ARG A 50 9.00 3.98 0.62
CA ARG A 50 9.02 4.72 1.89
C ARG A 50 8.09 4.14 2.96
N THR A 51 6.96 3.60 2.50
CA THR A 51 5.89 3.10 3.37
C THR A 51 5.27 1.88 2.73
N LEU A 52 4.83 0.96 3.59
CA LEU A 52 4.13 -0.26 3.24
C LEU A 52 2.93 -0.43 4.16
N GLN A 53 1.85 -0.95 3.59
CA GLN A 53 0.63 -1.26 4.31
C GLN A 53 0.15 -2.67 4.02
N TRP A 54 -0.18 -3.41 5.08
CA TRP A 54 -0.86 -4.70 5.00
C TRP A 54 -2.34 -4.53 5.31
N PHE A 55 -3.16 -5.16 4.50
CA PHE A 55 -4.61 -5.19 4.64
C PHE A 55 -5.12 -6.62 4.71
N GLN A 56 -6.21 -6.80 5.44
CA GLN A 56 -7.07 -7.98 5.37
C GLN A 56 -8.38 -7.58 4.70
N GLN A 57 -8.80 -8.35 3.71
CA GLN A 57 -10.09 -8.21 3.06
C GLN A 57 -10.97 -9.39 3.44
N ASN A 58 -12.04 -9.09 4.19
CA ASN A 58 -13.00 -10.09 4.61
C ASN A 58 -13.87 -10.54 3.42
N PRO A 59 -14.55 -11.71 3.49
CA PRO A 59 -15.43 -12.20 2.43
C PRO A 59 -16.52 -11.21 1.96
N GLY A 60 -16.91 -10.24 2.81
CA GLY A 60 -17.83 -9.14 2.46
C GLY A 60 -17.19 -7.94 1.77
N GLY A 61 -15.91 -8.01 1.41
CA GLY A 61 -15.18 -6.95 0.69
C GLY A 61 -14.62 -5.82 1.55
N SER A 62 -14.98 -5.76 2.85
CA SER A 62 -14.43 -4.76 3.78
C SER A 62 -12.92 -4.91 3.93
N LEU A 63 -12.21 -3.79 3.81
CA LEU A 63 -10.76 -3.71 3.90
C LEU A 63 -10.33 -3.21 5.28
N ILE A 64 -9.64 -4.06 6.04
CA ILE A 64 -9.13 -3.76 7.37
C ILE A 64 -7.62 -3.52 7.26
N SER A 65 -7.17 -2.35 7.73
CA SER A 65 -5.74 -2.05 7.81
C SER A 65 -5.12 -2.79 8.99
N LEU A 66 -4.15 -3.67 8.73
CA LEU A 66 -3.43 -4.41 9.76
C LEU A 66 -2.21 -3.64 10.26
N PHE A 67 -1.34 -3.23 9.35
CA PHE A 67 -0.10 -2.53 9.68
C PHE A 67 0.21 -1.44 8.66
N PHE A 68 0.69 -0.30 9.14
CA PHE A 68 1.34 0.74 8.35
C PHE A 68 2.78 0.90 8.83
N ILE A 69 3.77 0.62 7.98
CA ILE A 69 5.17 0.46 8.36
C ILE A 69 6.07 1.27 7.42
N ALA A 70 6.93 2.12 7.98
CA ALA A 70 7.99 2.79 7.22
C ALA A 70 9.28 1.94 7.18
N SER A 71 9.64 1.33 8.30
CA SER A 71 10.78 0.43 8.43
C SER A 71 10.67 -0.45 9.68
N GLY A 72 11.45 -1.53 9.71
CA GLY A 72 11.54 -2.42 10.88
C GLY A 72 10.37 -3.39 11.01
N THR A 73 10.10 -3.83 12.24
CA THR A 73 9.07 -4.82 12.56
C THR A 73 7.99 -4.19 13.44
N LYS A 74 6.73 -4.47 13.11
CA LYS A 74 5.57 -4.20 13.96
C LYS A 74 4.89 -5.50 14.34
N GLN A 75 4.30 -5.52 15.52
CA GLN A 75 3.54 -6.67 16.02
C GLN A 75 2.25 -6.18 16.65
N ASN A 76 1.18 -6.92 16.42
CA ASN A 76 -0.09 -6.79 17.09
C ASN A 76 -0.60 -8.20 17.40
N GLU A 77 -0.56 -8.58 18.67
CA GLU A 77 -0.99 -9.90 19.14
C GLU A 77 -0.30 -11.04 18.36
N ARG A 78 -1.11 -11.84 17.64
CA ARG A 78 -0.69 -12.98 16.83
C ARG A 78 -0.07 -12.62 15.48
N LEU A 79 -0.27 -11.37 15.04
CA LEU A 79 0.19 -10.88 13.75
C LEU A 79 1.47 -10.06 13.93
N SER A 80 2.45 -10.25 13.05
CA SER A 80 3.61 -9.38 12.97
C SER A 80 3.99 -9.12 11.52
N SER A 81 4.62 -7.98 11.26
CA SER A 81 5.05 -7.64 9.92
C SER A 81 6.38 -6.92 9.95
N THR A 82 7.28 -7.33 9.06
CA THR A 82 8.62 -6.77 8.92
C THR A 82 8.76 -6.15 7.54
N VAL A 83 9.41 -5.00 7.43
CA VAL A 83 9.79 -4.36 6.16
C VAL A 83 11.30 -4.30 6.06
N ASN A 84 11.85 -4.90 5.01
CA ASN A 84 13.24 -4.79 4.63
C ASN A 84 13.37 -4.01 3.32
N SER A 85 13.59 -2.70 3.44
CA SER A 85 13.73 -1.80 2.29
C SER A 85 15.02 -1.99 1.49
N LYS A 86 16.01 -2.73 2.03
CA LYS A 86 17.26 -3.05 1.30
C LYS A 86 17.07 -4.26 0.40
N GLU A 87 16.44 -5.30 0.93
CA GLU A 87 16.16 -6.55 0.20
C GLU A 87 14.82 -6.52 -0.56
N LEU A 88 14.13 -5.39 -0.50
CA LEU A 88 12.93 -5.07 -1.24
C LEU A 88 11.73 -6.00 -0.96
N TYR A 89 11.47 -6.29 0.32
CA TYR A 89 10.27 -7.04 0.70
C TYR A 89 9.69 -6.64 2.06
N SER A 90 8.50 -7.17 2.31
CA SER A 90 7.88 -7.26 3.62
C SER A 90 7.29 -8.65 3.86
N THR A 91 7.23 -9.06 5.12
CA THR A 91 6.48 -10.23 5.56
C THR A 91 5.28 -9.82 6.41
N LEU A 92 4.23 -10.64 6.37
CA LEU A 92 3.15 -10.68 7.36
C LEU A 92 3.10 -12.09 7.92
N ASP A 93 3.46 -12.21 9.19
CA ASP A 93 3.51 -13.45 9.95
C ASP A 93 2.25 -13.54 10.82
N ILE A 94 1.56 -14.67 10.75
CA ILE A 94 0.36 -14.97 11.53
C ILE A 94 0.67 -16.23 12.33
N THR A 95 0.58 -16.12 13.65
CA THR A 95 0.80 -17.25 14.56
C THR A 95 -0.52 -17.78 15.10
N ALA A 96 -0.59 -19.08 15.39
CA ALA A 96 -1.79 -19.74 15.90
C ALA A 96 -3.06 -19.31 15.15
N SER A 97 -3.06 -19.55 13.84
CA SER A 97 -4.15 -19.15 12.92
C SER A 97 -5.53 -19.55 13.43
N GLN A 98 -6.51 -18.69 13.19
CA GLN A 98 -7.91 -18.88 13.59
C GLN A 98 -8.83 -18.83 12.36
N LEU A 99 -10.08 -19.25 12.53
CA LEU A 99 -11.04 -19.27 11.42
C LEU A 99 -11.31 -17.86 10.85
N GLU A 100 -11.25 -16.81 11.68
CA GLU A 100 -11.35 -15.42 11.23
C GLU A 100 -10.16 -14.93 10.38
N ASP A 101 -9.03 -15.63 10.40
CA ASP A 101 -7.88 -15.31 9.57
C ASP A 101 -8.10 -15.75 8.10
N ALA A 102 -9.18 -16.49 7.81
CA ALA A 102 -9.55 -16.89 6.46
C ALA A 102 -10.03 -15.69 5.64
N ALA A 103 -9.10 -15.01 4.98
CA ALA A 103 -9.32 -13.77 4.25
C ALA A 103 -8.35 -13.60 3.08
N ILE A 104 -8.59 -12.58 2.26
CA ILE A 104 -7.61 -12.13 1.25
C ILE A 104 -6.69 -11.10 1.91
N TYR A 105 -5.38 -11.32 1.84
CA TYR A 105 -4.40 -10.37 2.38
C TYR A 105 -3.76 -9.58 1.25
N LEU A 106 -3.74 -8.25 1.36
CA LEU A 106 -3.23 -7.34 0.34
C LEU A 106 -2.08 -6.51 0.90
N CYS A 107 -1.02 -6.39 0.10
CA CYS A 107 0.12 -5.53 0.37
C CYS A 107 0.07 -4.33 -0.57
N ALA A 108 0.15 -3.13 -0.02
CA ALA A 108 0.29 -1.90 -0.79
C ALA A 108 1.58 -1.19 -0.39
N VAL A 109 2.26 -0.62 -1.36
CA VAL A 109 3.44 0.23 -1.15
C VAL A 109 3.19 1.58 -1.75
N GLU A 110 3.68 2.63 -1.08
CA GLU A 110 3.60 4.03 -1.53
C GLU A 110 2.20 4.42 -2.02
N ALA A 111 1.33 4.88 -1.12
CA ALA A 111 0.01 5.37 -1.49
C ALA A 111 0.10 6.48 -2.56
N GLN A 112 -0.10 6.13 -3.83
CA GLN A 112 -0.16 7.09 -4.91
C GLN A 112 -1.55 7.72 -4.89
N CYS A 113 -1.68 8.85 -4.19
CA CYS A 113 -2.83 9.72 -4.42
C CYS A 113 -2.56 10.49 -5.72
N SER A 114 -3.07 9.97 -6.84
CA SER A 114 -3.19 10.81 -8.03
C SER A 114 -4.29 11.84 -7.76
N GLN A 115 -4.05 13.11 -8.13
CA GLN A 115 -5.07 14.16 -8.00
C GLN A 115 -6.38 13.82 -8.75
N ALA A 116 -6.28 12.98 -9.79
CA ALA A 116 -7.43 12.42 -10.51
C ALA A 116 -8.19 11.33 -9.73
N ALA A 117 -7.55 10.56 -8.85
CA ALA A 117 -8.21 9.58 -7.99
C ALA A 117 -8.82 10.21 -6.73
N CYS A 118 -8.20 11.27 -6.18
CA CYS A 118 -8.74 12.02 -5.04
C CYS A 118 -10.08 12.71 -5.34
N SER A 119 -10.37 13.02 -6.61
CA SER A 119 -11.65 13.61 -7.02
C SER A 119 -12.80 12.60 -7.10
N LEU A 120 -12.50 11.29 -7.17
CA LEU A 120 -13.49 10.22 -7.20
C LEU A 120 -13.90 9.71 -5.81
N CYS A 121 -13.09 9.99 -4.78
CA CYS A 121 -13.40 9.69 -3.38
C CYS A 121 -13.36 10.97 -2.53
N PRO A 122 -14.50 11.66 -2.33
CA PRO A 122 -14.55 12.92 -1.58
C PRO A 122 -14.13 12.80 -0.10
N ASN A 123 -13.96 11.58 0.42
CA ASN A 123 -13.57 11.28 1.81
C ASN A 123 -12.20 10.60 1.97
N CYS A 124 -11.39 10.50 0.93
CA CYS A 124 -10.03 9.99 1.08
C CYS A 124 -9.09 11.08 1.62
N SER A 125 -8.92 11.14 2.93
CA SER A 125 -7.83 11.91 3.56
C SER A 125 -6.50 11.20 3.35
N CYS A 126 -5.88 11.45 2.19
CA CYS A 126 -4.48 11.09 1.97
C CYS A 126 -3.60 11.94 2.90
N LEU A 127 -2.95 11.31 3.89
CA LEU A 127 -1.85 11.94 4.62
C LEU A 127 -0.64 12.04 3.66
N SER A 128 -0.62 13.08 2.83
CA SER A 128 0.58 13.45 2.10
C SER A 128 1.67 13.85 3.09
N PRO A 129 2.93 13.38 2.95
CA PRO A 129 4.03 14.02 3.65
C PRO A 129 4.17 15.44 3.10
N ALA A 130 3.91 16.44 3.93
CA ALA A 130 4.09 17.84 3.56
C ALA A 130 5.54 18.07 3.12
N PRO A 131 5.79 18.87 2.05
CA PRO A 131 7.14 19.29 1.72
C PRO A 131 7.72 20.16 2.87
N PRO A 132 9.05 20.15 3.07
CA PRO A 132 9.72 20.71 4.25
C PRO A 132 9.63 22.24 4.43
N TRP A 133 8.81 22.94 3.65
CA TRP A 133 8.57 24.38 3.78
C TRP A 133 7.14 24.75 4.21
N ALA A 134 6.23 23.77 4.34
CA ALA A 134 4.90 24.03 4.88
C ALA A 134 4.98 24.12 6.41
N GLY A 135 4.86 25.34 6.93
CA GLY A 135 4.86 25.63 8.36
C GLY A 135 3.89 24.74 9.13
N THR A 136 4.33 24.29 10.30
CA THR A 136 3.52 23.52 11.26
C THR A 136 2.26 24.29 11.62
N CYS A 137 1.11 23.83 11.15
CA CYS A 137 -0.16 24.17 11.79
C CYS A 137 -0.28 23.28 13.02
N LEU A 138 0.07 23.84 14.17
CA LEU A 138 -0.31 23.29 15.46
C LEU A 138 -1.84 23.19 15.52
N HIS A 139 -2.28 22.03 15.96
CA HIS A 139 -3.61 21.76 16.46
C HIS A 139 -4.03 22.85 17.47
N SER A 140 -5.23 23.41 17.32
CA SER A 140 -5.94 24.09 18.40
C SER A 140 -7.41 23.75 18.24
N SER A 141 -7.83 22.79 19.04
CA SER A 141 -9.21 22.40 19.25
C SER A 141 -9.87 23.42 20.18
N LEU A 142 -10.97 24.02 19.70
CA LEU A 142 -12.24 24.27 20.38
C LEU A 142 -13.27 24.72 19.33
#